data_AF-A0A1X2FJ74-F1
#
_entry.id   AF-A0A1X2FJ74-F1
#
_cell.length_a   1.000
_cell.length_b   1.000
_cell.length_c   1.000
_cell.angle_alpha   90.00
_cell.angle_beta   90.00
_cell.angle_gamma   90.00
#
_symmetry.space_group_name_H-M   'P 1'
#
loop_
_entity.id
_entity.type
_entity.pdbx_description
1 polymer ?
#
loop_
_entity_poly.entity_id
_entity_poly.type
_entity_poly.pdbx_seq_one_letter_code
_entity_poly.pdbx_strand_id
1 'polypeptide(L)'
;MPDDFETDPHFINVEGDLGGDDMGVLSRNALNLHLHGCLNSISDGQPGFVSDEYLSALSAETTIAAAELETAGLWERREGGYFVLADEVLKTAIGYSEQTRAREAECADRGRHLPHQPDGSGWIVCTHCGVPTERPDGGPVALPNGGPLGPDPRHSH
;
A
#
# COMPACT_ATOMS: atom_id res chain seq x y z
N MET A 1 -18.25 31.86 -0.56
CA MET A 1 -19.14 30.69 -0.42
C MET A 1 -18.24 29.51 -0.11
N PRO A 2 -18.06 29.09 1.16
CA PRO A 2 -17.12 28.05 1.52
C PRO A 2 -17.81 26.83 2.18
N ASP A 3 -18.95 26.35 1.66
CA ASP A 3 -19.70 25.22 2.28
C ASP A 3 -19.92 24.02 1.33
N ASP A 4 -19.50 24.08 0.06
CA ASP A 4 -19.86 23.03 -0.93
C ASP A 4 -18.93 21.79 -0.95
N PHE A 5 -17.79 21.82 -0.25
CA PHE A 5 -16.83 20.70 -0.27
C PHE A 5 -17.05 19.66 0.83
N GLU A 6 -17.69 20.03 1.94
CA GLU A 6 -17.87 19.12 3.10
C GLU A 6 -18.93 18.03 2.84
N THR A 7 -19.75 18.17 1.81
CA THR A 7 -20.84 17.22 1.49
C THR A 7 -20.69 16.53 0.13
N ASP A 8 -19.60 16.78 -0.59
CA ASP A 8 -19.35 16.18 -1.91
C ASP A 8 -18.68 14.80 -1.76
N PRO A 9 -19.27 13.71 -2.29
CA PRO A 9 -18.74 12.35 -2.18
C PRO A 9 -17.39 12.13 -2.90
N HIS A 10 -16.92 13.09 -3.69
CA HIS A 10 -15.61 13.07 -4.33
C HIS A 10 -14.48 13.59 -3.44
N PHE A 11 -14.81 14.26 -2.34
CA PHE A 11 -13.87 14.85 -1.41
C PHE A 11 -14.01 14.19 -0.04
N ILE A 12 -12.88 13.99 0.64
CA ILE A 12 -12.83 13.44 1.99
C ILE A 12 -12.20 14.49 2.87
N ASN A 13 -12.89 14.85 3.97
CA ASN A 13 -12.31 15.69 4.99
C ASN A 13 -11.41 14.83 5.87
N VAL A 14 -10.10 14.85 5.61
CA VAL A 14 -9.15 13.94 6.27
C VAL A 14 -8.96 14.30 7.76
N GLU A 15 -9.14 15.56 8.13
CA GLU A 15 -9.11 16.03 9.51
C GLU A 15 -10.32 15.53 10.30
N GLY A 16 -11.51 15.60 9.70
CA GLY A 16 -12.78 15.16 10.31
C GLY A 16 -13.01 13.65 10.29
N ASP A 17 -12.63 12.96 9.22
CA ASP A 17 -12.96 11.55 8.98
C ASP A 17 -11.84 10.57 9.35
N LEU A 18 -10.58 11.00 9.30
CA LEU A 18 -9.41 10.12 9.46
C LEU A 18 -8.47 10.56 10.60
N GLY A 19 -8.78 11.66 11.31
CA GLY A 19 -8.02 12.12 12.47
C GLY A 19 -6.62 12.63 12.13
N GLY A 20 -6.41 13.11 10.90
CA GLY A 20 -5.17 13.75 10.48
C GLY A 20 -5.24 15.26 10.71
N ASP A 21 -4.73 15.73 11.84
CA ASP A 21 -4.49 17.16 12.05
C ASP A 21 -3.66 17.70 10.86
N ASP A 22 -4.13 18.79 10.25
CA ASP A 22 -3.46 19.54 9.15
C ASP A 22 -3.53 18.91 7.72
N MET A 23 -4.33 17.87 7.48
CA MET A 23 -4.44 17.26 6.13
C MET A 23 -5.45 17.91 5.17
N GLY A 24 -6.27 18.86 5.64
CA GLY A 24 -7.24 19.59 4.81
C GLY A 24 -8.26 18.69 4.08
N VAL A 25 -8.91 19.25 3.06
CA VAL A 25 -9.83 18.53 2.18
C VAL A 25 -9.06 18.02 0.96
N LEU A 26 -9.09 16.70 0.74
CA LEU A 26 -8.47 16.06 -0.43
C LEU A 26 -9.53 15.39 -1.29
N SER A 27 -9.32 15.40 -2.60
CA SER A 27 -10.03 14.56 -3.54
C SER A 27 -9.70 13.09 -3.29
N ARG A 28 -10.65 12.21 -3.62
CA ARG A 28 -10.43 10.76 -3.57
C ARG A 28 -9.24 10.31 -4.43
N ASN A 29 -8.99 11.01 -5.55
CA ASN A 29 -7.86 10.71 -6.42
C ASN A 29 -6.53 11.07 -5.75
N ALA A 30 -6.44 12.21 -5.07
CA ALA A 30 -5.28 12.58 -4.26
C ALA A 30 -5.03 11.59 -3.12
N LEU A 31 -6.08 11.19 -2.38
CA LEU A 31 -5.94 10.20 -1.31
C LEU A 31 -5.47 8.83 -1.84
N ASN A 32 -6.06 8.35 -2.94
CA ASN A 32 -5.63 7.10 -3.57
C ASN A 32 -4.18 7.19 -4.04
N LEU A 33 -3.81 8.29 -4.71
CA LEU A 33 -2.44 8.51 -5.15
C LEU A 33 -1.46 8.58 -3.98
N HIS A 34 -1.86 9.20 -2.87
CA HIS A 34 -1.07 9.27 -1.66
C HIS A 34 -0.76 7.87 -1.11
N LEU A 35 -1.78 7.03 -0.94
CA LEU A 35 -1.64 5.67 -0.44
C LEU A 35 -0.81 4.79 -1.38
N HIS A 36 -1.12 4.80 -2.68
CA HIS A 36 -0.39 4.01 -3.67
C HIS A 36 1.05 4.48 -3.84
N GLY A 37 1.29 5.78 -3.82
CA GLY A 37 2.63 6.37 -3.85
C GLY A 37 3.49 5.92 -2.67
N CYS A 38 2.95 5.97 -1.45
CA CYS A 38 3.64 5.47 -0.25
C CYS A 38 3.99 3.99 -0.38
N LEU A 39 3.03 3.12 -0.72
CA LEU A 39 3.25 1.68 -0.83
C LEU A 39 4.23 1.32 -1.95
N ASN A 40 4.13 2.00 -3.10
CA ASN A 40 5.04 1.79 -4.22
C ASN A 40 6.46 2.22 -3.85
N SER A 41 6.62 3.39 -3.23
CA SER A 41 7.93 3.91 -2.81
C SER A 41 8.67 2.94 -1.85
N ILE A 42 7.94 2.30 -0.93
CA ILE A 42 8.48 1.29 -0.02
C ILE A 42 8.87 0.01 -0.78
N SER A 43 8.04 -0.39 -1.75
CA SER A 43 8.29 -1.58 -2.57
C SER A 43 9.51 -1.40 -3.47
N ASP A 44 9.70 -0.20 -4.02
CA ASP A 44 10.83 0.19 -4.86
C ASP A 44 12.11 0.48 -4.05
N GLY A 45 12.04 0.39 -2.72
CA GLY A 45 13.19 0.60 -1.84
C GLY A 45 13.63 2.07 -1.71
N GLN A 46 12.76 3.01 -2.05
CA GLN A 46 12.93 4.44 -1.84
C GLN A 46 11.75 5.00 -1.01
N PRO A 47 11.58 4.58 0.26
CA PRO A 47 10.41 4.97 1.05
C PRO A 47 10.22 6.48 1.09
N GLY A 48 9.01 6.93 0.74
CA GLY A 48 8.63 8.33 0.73
C GLY A 48 9.03 9.09 -0.53
N PHE A 49 9.68 8.46 -1.52
CA PHE A 49 9.94 9.09 -2.82
C PHE A 49 9.04 8.52 -3.91
N VAL A 50 8.30 9.39 -4.59
CA VAL A 50 7.42 9.05 -5.71
C VAL A 50 7.98 9.67 -6.99
N SER A 51 8.44 8.84 -7.92
CA SER A 51 9.10 9.32 -9.15
C SER A 51 8.12 9.85 -10.20
N ASP A 52 8.59 10.76 -11.04
CA ASP A 52 7.83 11.22 -12.22
C ASP A 52 7.55 10.07 -13.18
N GLU A 53 8.47 9.12 -13.30
CA GLU A 53 8.29 7.93 -14.13
C GLU A 53 7.08 7.13 -13.63
N TYR A 54 6.99 6.88 -12.33
CA TYR A 54 5.84 6.22 -11.72
C TYR A 54 4.54 6.99 -11.99
N LEU A 55 4.53 8.31 -11.76
CA LEU A 55 3.34 9.14 -12.00
C LEU A 55 2.89 9.11 -13.47
N SER A 56 3.85 9.13 -14.39
CA SER A 56 3.60 9.08 -15.83
C SER A 56 3.01 7.74 -16.30
N ALA A 57 3.28 6.65 -15.57
CA ALA A 57 2.79 5.32 -15.88
C ALA A 57 1.32 5.08 -15.44
N LEU A 58 0.80 5.89 -14.50
CA LEU A 58 -0.54 5.72 -13.95
C LEU A 58 -1.63 6.33 -14.84
N SER A 59 -1.60 7.65 -15.08
CA SER A 59 -2.50 8.39 -16.00
C SER A 59 -2.15 9.88 -16.01
N ALA A 60 -2.74 10.67 -16.93
CA ALA A 60 -2.58 12.13 -16.92
C ALA A 60 -3.28 12.82 -15.72
N GLU A 61 -4.31 12.19 -15.14
CA GLU A 61 -5.06 12.71 -13.99
C GLU A 61 -4.23 12.75 -12.70
N THR A 62 -3.13 11.98 -12.64
CA THR A 62 -2.21 11.96 -11.49
C THR A 62 -1.45 13.27 -11.31
N THR A 63 -1.28 14.07 -12.36
CA THR A 63 -0.63 15.39 -12.27
C THR A 63 -1.47 16.35 -11.41
N ILE A 64 -2.80 16.30 -11.56
CA ILE A 64 -3.71 17.15 -10.78
C ILE A 64 -3.71 16.70 -9.31
N ALA A 65 -3.80 15.39 -9.09
CA ALA A 65 -3.75 14.81 -7.75
C ALA A 65 -2.40 15.07 -7.04
N ALA A 66 -1.27 15.03 -7.75
CA ALA A 66 0.04 15.35 -7.19
C ALA A 66 0.16 16.83 -6.81
N ALA A 67 -0.36 17.74 -7.65
CA ALA A 67 -0.40 19.17 -7.34
C ALA A 67 -1.31 19.50 -6.15
N GLU A 68 -2.40 18.76 -5.99
CA GLU A 68 -3.28 18.86 -4.82
C GLU A 68 -2.55 18.43 -3.54
N LEU A 69 -1.84 17.29 -3.57
CA LEU A 69 -1.02 16.81 -2.45
C LEU A 69 0.12 17.76 -2.10
N GLU A 70 0.73 18.40 -3.09
CA GLU A 70 1.74 19.44 -2.90
C GLU A 70 1.15 20.69 -2.23
N THR A 71 -0.02 21.14 -2.70
CA THR A 71 -0.72 22.30 -2.15
C THR A 71 -1.19 22.05 -0.71
N ALA A 72 -1.59 20.82 -0.41
CA ALA A 72 -1.95 20.37 0.94
C ALA A 72 -0.73 20.16 1.86
N GLY A 73 0.49 20.40 1.38
CA GLY A 73 1.71 20.24 2.19
C GLY A 73 2.06 18.79 2.51
N LEU A 74 1.38 17.82 1.89
CA LEU A 74 1.63 16.40 2.12
C LEU A 74 2.76 15.88 1.27
N TRP A 75 2.98 16.47 0.10
CA TRP A 75 4.05 16.14 -0.82
C TRP A 75 4.91 17.39 -1.09
N GLU A 76 6.18 17.18 -1.38
CA GLU A 76 7.12 18.24 -1.76
C GLU A 76 7.77 17.90 -3.10
N ARG A 77 7.65 18.81 -4.07
CA ARG A 77 8.29 18.64 -5.36
C ARG A 77 9.81 18.64 -5.25
N ARG A 78 10.46 17.68 -5.93
CA ARG A 78 11.91 17.59 -6.09
C ARG A 78 12.30 17.30 -7.54
N GLU A 79 13.61 17.26 -7.78
CA GLU A 79 14.14 16.76 -9.03
C GLU A 79 13.74 15.29 -9.24
N GLY A 80 13.10 15.00 -10.36
CA GLY A 80 12.67 13.65 -10.74
C GLY A 80 11.43 13.08 -10.03
N GLY A 81 10.75 13.85 -9.17
CA GLY A 81 9.54 13.36 -8.48
C GLY A 81 9.11 14.20 -7.28
N TYR A 82 8.52 13.54 -6.29
CA TYR A 82 7.99 14.12 -5.06
C TYR A 82 8.47 13.35 -3.83
N PHE A 83 8.73 14.06 -2.73
CA PHE A 83 8.83 13.45 -1.39
C PHE A 83 7.50 13.53 -0.66
N VAL A 84 7.13 12.45 0.01
CA VAL A 84 5.99 12.41 0.92
C VAL A 84 6.43 13.01 2.27
N LEU A 85 5.80 14.11 2.66
CA LEU A 85 5.95 14.78 3.95
C LEU A 85 4.99 14.23 5.01
N ALA A 86 3.90 13.56 4.61
CA ALA A 86 2.93 12.93 5.53
C ALA A 86 3.55 11.73 6.26
N ASP A 87 4.24 12.05 7.34
CA ASP A 87 5.17 11.18 8.05
C ASP A 87 4.47 9.96 8.68
N GLU A 88 3.27 10.12 9.24
CA GLU A 88 2.61 9.05 10.01
C GLU A 88 2.10 7.88 9.16
N VAL A 89 1.52 8.14 7.98
CA VAL A 89 1.08 7.07 7.05
C VAL A 89 2.30 6.33 6.53
N LEU A 90 3.34 7.06 6.13
CA LEU A 90 4.57 6.49 5.61
C LEU A 90 5.30 5.66 6.68
N LYS A 91 5.47 6.18 7.90
CA LYS A 91 6.05 5.46 9.06
C LYS A 91 5.28 4.18 9.37
N THR A 92 3.95 4.25 9.41
CA THR A 92 3.11 3.08 9.69
C THR A 92 3.29 2.02 8.61
N ALA A 93 3.31 2.43 7.34
CA ALA A 93 3.51 1.52 6.21
C ALA A 93 4.92 0.91 6.20
N ILE A 94 5.97 1.69 6.51
CA ILE A 94 7.34 1.18 6.66
C ILE A 94 7.40 0.15 7.79
N GLY A 95 6.90 0.50 8.97
CA GLY A 95 6.92 -0.40 10.13
C GLY A 95 6.14 -1.69 9.87
N TYR A 96 5.02 -1.62 9.17
CA TYR A 96 4.26 -2.80 8.73
C TYR A 96 5.05 -3.64 7.72
N SER A 97 5.70 -3.01 6.73
CA SER A 97 6.52 -3.68 5.73
C SER A 97 7.72 -4.40 6.36
N GLU A 98 8.42 -3.74 7.27
CA GLU A 98 9.56 -4.32 8.00
C GLU A 98 9.14 -5.50 8.89
N GLN A 99 8.06 -5.35 9.65
CA GLN A 99 7.51 -6.44 10.46
C GLN A 99 7.09 -7.63 9.61
N THR A 100 6.44 -7.37 8.47
CA THR A 100 6.02 -8.41 7.53
C THR A 100 7.24 -9.17 6.98
N ARG A 101 8.26 -8.44 6.51
CA ARG A 101 9.54 -9.03 6.04
C ARG A 101 10.24 -9.85 7.12
N ALA A 102 10.27 -9.37 8.36
CA ALA A 102 10.85 -10.11 9.48
C ALA A 102 10.11 -11.44 9.72
N ARG A 103 8.77 -11.41 9.76
CA ARG A 103 7.96 -12.63 9.95
C ARG A 103 8.02 -13.58 8.75
N GLU A 104 8.15 -13.06 7.53
CA GLU A 104 8.42 -13.87 6.34
C GLU A 104 9.78 -14.57 6.45
N ALA A 105 10.82 -13.86 6.88
CA ALA A 105 12.14 -14.45 7.12
C ALA A 105 12.10 -15.54 8.20
N GLU A 106 11.34 -15.35 9.27
CA GLU A 106 11.11 -16.40 10.28
C GLU A 106 10.36 -17.62 9.71
N CYS A 107 9.38 -17.42 8.82
CA CYS A 107 8.73 -18.53 8.12
C CYS A 107 9.72 -19.28 7.21
N ALA A 108 10.60 -18.54 6.53
CA ALA A 108 11.63 -19.10 5.66
C ALA A 108 12.67 -19.90 6.44
N ASP A 109 13.17 -19.37 7.56
CA ASP A 109 14.11 -20.06 8.47
C ASP A 109 13.49 -21.35 9.04
N ARG A 110 12.22 -21.28 9.43
CA ARG A 110 11.45 -22.44 9.87
C ARG A 110 11.14 -23.44 8.75
N GLY A 111 11.27 -23.04 7.49
CA GLY A 111 10.94 -23.83 6.30
C GLY A 111 9.45 -24.12 6.09
N ARG A 112 8.56 -23.39 6.78
CA ARG A 112 7.10 -23.55 6.61
C ARG A 112 6.29 -22.33 7.05
N HIS A 113 5.16 -22.13 6.37
CA HIS A 113 4.09 -21.23 6.78
C HIS A 113 3.07 -21.94 7.68
N LEU A 114 2.35 -21.16 8.49
CA LEU A 114 1.26 -21.62 9.36
C LEU A 114 -0.08 -21.22 8.73
N PRO A 115 -0.75 -22.10 7.96
CA PRO A 115 -1.97 -21.74 7.26
C PRO A 115 -3.12 -21.47 8.25
N HIS A 116 -3.85 -20.39 8.01
CA HIS A 116 -5.15 -20.11 8.59
C HIS A 116 -6.24 -20.54 7.62
N GLN A 117 -7.20 -21.36 8.06
CA GLN A 117 -8.41 -21.57 7.26
C GLN A 117 -9.28 -20.29 7.30
N PRO A 118 -9.75 -19.80 6.15
CA PRO A 118 -10.41 -18.51 6.06
C PRO A 118 -11.75 -18.46 6.78
N ASP A 119 -12.01 -17.31 7.37
CA ASP A 119 -13.32 -16.74 7.68
C ASP A 119 -14.00 -16.24 6.38
N GLY A 120 -14.36 -17.18 5.50
CA GLY A 120 -15.25 -16.91 4.35
C GLY A 120 -14.61 -16.22 3.12
N SER A 121 -13.35 -15.76 3.17
CA SER A 121 -12.64 -15.14 2.03
C SER A 121 -12.10 -16.13 0.99
N GLY A 122 -12.01 -17.42 1.34
CA GLY A 122 -11.47 -18.48 0.50
C GLY A 122 -9.94 -18.49 0.36
N TRP A 123 -9.24 -17.41 0.70
CA TRP A 123 -7.78 -17.37 0.70
C TRP A 123 -7.21 -18.06 1.94
N ILE A 124 -6.23 -18.94 1.77
CA ILE A 124 -5.45 -19.45 2.91
C ILE A 124 -4.24 -18.54 3.06
N VAL A 125 -4.16 -17.87 4.20
CA VAL A 125 -3.06 -16.97 4.54
C VAL A 125 -2.27 -17.53 5.72
N CYS A 126 -0.99 -17.20 5.79
CA CYS A 126 -0.21 -17.54 6.96
C CYS A 126 -0.65 -16.71 8.18
N THR A 127 -1.03 -17.33 9.30
CA THR A 127 -1.37 -16.61 10.54
C THR A 127 -0.21 -15.79 11.12
N HIS A 128 1.02 -16.16 10.79
CA HIS A 128 2.22 -15.52 11.30
C HIS A 128 2.61 -14.29 10.47
N CYS A 129 2.89 -14.49 9.18
CA CYS A 129 3.40 -13.45 8.30
C CYS A 129 2.36 -12.85 7.35
N GLY A 130 1.11 -13.34 7.33
CA GLY A 130 0.05 -12.83 6.47
C GLY A 130 0.17 -13.20 4.98
N VAL A 131 1.30 -13.77 4.55
CA VAL A 131 1.53 -14.21 3.16
C VAL A 131 0.44 -15.19 2.73
N PRO A 132 -0.23 -14.96 1.59
CA PRO A 132 -1.14 -15.94 1.02
C PRO A 132 -0.38 -17.20 0.61
N THR A 133 -0.84 -18.36 1.08
CA THR A 133 -0.24 -19.66 0.79
C THR A 133 -1.06 -20.47 -0.21
N GLU A 134 -2.37 -20.24 -0.25
CA GLU A 134 -3.28 -20.88 -1.21
C GLU A 134 -4.33 -19.89 -1.70
N ARG A 135 -4.62 -19.95 -3.00
CA ARG A 135 -5.72 -19.19 -3.59
C ARG A 135 -7.06 -19.89 -3.32
N PRO A 136 -8.19 -19.16 -3.38
CA PRO A 136 -9.52 -19.76 -3.26
C PRO A 136 -9.84 -20.84 -4.30
N ASP A 137 -9.14 -20.84 -5.44
CA ASP A 137 -9.27 -21.84 -6.50
C ASP A 137 -8.36 -23.07 -6.30
N GLY A 138 -7.66 -23.16 -5.17
CA GLY A 138 -6.72 -24.25 -4.85
C GLY A 138 -5.40 -24.16 -5.62
N GLY A 139 -5.18 -23.08 -6.37
CA GLY A 139 -3.93 -22.84 -7.07
C GLY A 139 -2.82 -22.31 -6.16
N PRO A 140 -1.54 -22.54 -6.51
CA PRO A 140 -0.43 -21.97 -5.76
C PRO A 140 -0.41 -20.43 -5.91
N VAL A 141 -0.01 -19.73 -4.86
CA VAL A 141 0.12 -18.28 -4.88
C VAL A 141 1.43 -17.90 -5.58
N ALA A 142 1.35 -17.10 -6.64
CA ALA A 142 2.52 -16.45 -7.20
C ALA A 142 2.98 -15.35 -6.23
N LEU A 143 4.07 -15.58 -5.51
CA LEU A 143 4.67 -14.52 -4.68
C LEU A 143 5.27 -13.44 -5.60
N PRO A 144 5.20 -12.14 -5.23
CA PRO A 144 5.63 -11.03 -6.08
C PRO A 144 7.07 -11.13 -6.60
N ASN A 145 7.95 -11.85 -5.88
CA ASN A 145 9.36 -12.05 -6.25
C ASN A 145 9.66 -13.41 -6.89
N GLY A 146 8.65 -14.15 -7.34
CA GLY A 146 8.84 -15.50 -7.89
C GLY A 146 9.39 -16.50 -6.86
N GLY A 147 9.15 -16.24 -5.56
CA GLY A 147 9.44 -17.21 -4.51
C GLY A 147 8.79 -18.56 -4.85
N PRO A 148 9.44 -19.69 -4.51
CA PRO A 148 9.00 -21.00 -4.95
C PRO A 148 7.53 -21.17 -4.59
N LEU A 149 6.74 -21.62 -5.57
CA LEU A 149 5.37 -22.06 -5.32
C LEU A 149 5.45 -22.99 -4.10
N GLY A 150 4.65 -22.70 -3.07
CA GLY A 150 4.51 -23.63 -1.94
C GLY A 150 4.31 -25.05 -2.47
N PRO A 151 4.80 -26.08 -1.75
CA PRO A 151 4.83 -27.45 -2.26
C PRO A 151 3.46 -27.81 -2.85
N ASP A 152 3.45 -28.20 -4.13
CA ASP A 152 2.21 -28.58 -4.81
C ASP A 152 1.63 -29.79 -4.06
N PRO A 153 0.43 -29.67 -3.46
CA PRO A 153 -0.17 -30.77 -2.70
C PRO A 153 -0.42 -32.01 -3.58
N ARG A 154 -0.42 -31.89 -4.91
CA ARG A 154 -0.52 -33.01 -5.86
C ARG A 154 0.78 -33.79 -6.03
N HIS A 155 1.91 -33.30 -5.49
CA HIS A 155 3.23 -33.89 -5.63
C HIS A 155 3.78 -34.48 -4.32
N SER A 156 2.98 -34.48 -3.24
CA SER A 156 3.33 -35.15 -1.97
C SER A 156 2.79 -36.58 -1.98
N HIS A 157 3.59 -37.51 -2.50
CA HIS A 157 3.37 -38.96 -2.42
C HIS A 157 4.35 -39.61 -1.45
#